data_AF-A0A1H0NZX1-F1
#
_entry.id   AF-A0A1H0NZX1-F1
#
_cell.length_a   1.000
_cell.length_b   1.000
_cell.length_c   1.000
_cell.angle_alpha   90.00
_cell.angle_beta   90.00
_cell.angle_gamma   90.00
#
_symmetry.space_group_name_H-M   'P 1'
#
loop_
_entity.id
_entity.type
_entity.pdbx_description
1 polymer ?
#
loop_
_entity_poly.entity_id
_entity_poly.type
_entity_poly.pdbx_seq_one_letter_code
_entity_poly.pdbx_strand_id
1 'polypeptide(L)'
;MHEQTQHTPNPTPQPIDTKALDQASDDALHDLIGKAQALLTQRENSRKREAIFKIKELAKAHGLDVTIEPTKRGRGRPRKKD
;
A
#
# COMPACT_ATOMS: atom_id res chain seq x y z
N MET A 1 16.18 -25.85 -13.92
CA MET A 1 15.34 -25.54 -12.73
C MET A 1 14.38 -24.46 -13.19
N HIS A 2 13.07 -24.75 -13.30
CA HIS A 2 12.10 -23.82 -13.88
C HIS A 2 11.63 -22.81 -12.83
N GLU A 3 11.91 -21.52 -13.04
CA GLU A 3 11.38 -20.44 -12.21
C GLU A 3 9.91 -20.19 -12.59
N GLN A 4 8.98 -20.55 -11.71
CA GLN A 4 7.58 -20.18 -11.83
C GLN A 4 7.41 -18.71 -11.41
N THR A 5 7.38 -17.82 -12.40
CA THR A 5 6.88 -16.47 -12.24
C THR A 5 5.41 -16.52 -11.85
N GLN A 6 5.11 -16.19 -10.59
CA GLN A 6 3.74 -16.13 -10.07
C GLN A 6 2.96 -15.03 -10.79
N HIS A 7 2.13 -15.41 -11.76
CA HIS A 7 1.13 -14.54 -12.35
C HIS A 7 0.09 -14.18 -11.29
N THR A 8 0.16 -12.95 -10.76
CA THR A 8 -0.96 -12.39 -9.99
C THR A 8 -2.19 -12.32 -10.90
N PRO A 9 -3.36 -12.85 -10.51
CA PRO A 9 -4.57 -12.72 -11.31
C PRO A 9 -4.87 -11.23 -11.50
N ASN A 10 -5.01 -10.81 -12.75
CA ASN A 10 -5.44 -9.46 -13.09
C ASN A 10 -6.87 -9.29 -12.52
N PRO A 11 -7.11 -8.42 -11.53
CA PRO A 11 -8.45 -8.28 -10.97
C PRO A 11 -9.34 -7.65 -12.04
N THR A 12 -10.29 -8.42 -12.56
CA THR A 12 -11.36 -7.88 -13.41
C THR A 12 -12.06 -6.77 -12.64
N PRO A 13 -12.10 -5.52 -13.15
CA PRO A 13 -12.80 -4.45 -12.47
C PRO A 13 -14.28 -4.83 -12.38
N GLN A 14 -14.76 -5.00 -11.15
CA GLN A 14 -16.19 -5.20 -10.90
C GLN A 14 -16.91 -3.89 -11.24
N PRO A 15 -18.06 -3.94 -11.92
CA PRO A 15 -18.83 -2.75 -12.23
C PRO A 15 -19.26 -2.06 -10.93
N ILE A 16 -19.02 -0.76 -10.83
CA ILE A 16 -19.49 0.07 -9.73
C ILE A 16 -20.91 0.55 -10.09
N ASP A 17 -21.85 0.46 -9.16
CA ASP A 17 -23.21 0.97 -9.35
C ASP A 17 -23.20 2.51 -9.31
N THR A 18 -23.18 3.13 -10.48
CA THR A 18 -23.12 4.59 -10.62
C THR A 18 -24.43 5.26 -10.24
N LYS A 19 -25.58 4.57 -10.36
CA LYS A 19 -26.89 5.14 -10.02
C LYS A 19 -27.03 5.35 -8.52
N ALA A 20 -26.47 4.43 -7.73
CA ALA A 20 -26.42 4.58 -6.28
C ALA A 20 -25.53 5.76 -5.86
N LEU A 21 -24.48 6.07 -6.62
CA LEU A 21 -23.60 7.22 -6.36
C LEU A 21 -24.27 8.55 -6.72
N ASP A 22 -25.00 8.63 -7.84
CA ASP A 22 -25.68 9.85 -8.28
C ASP A 22 -26.81 10.31 -7.34
N GLN A 23 -27.36 9.40 -6.52
CA GLN A 23 -28.44 9.69 -5.57
C GLN A 23 -27.92 9.90 -4.13
N ALA A 24 -26.64 9.71 -3.88
CA ALA A 24 -26.06 9.86 -2.55
C ALA A 24 -25.89 11.35 -2.19
N SER A 25 -25.99 11.68 -0.90
CA SER A 25 -25.63 13.01 -0.42
C SER A 25 -24.12 13.22 -0.42
N ASP A 26 -23.69 14.48 -0.46
CA ASP A 26 -22.27 14.85 -0.39
C ASP A 26 -21.57 14.27 0.85
N ASP A 27 -22.26 14.26 2.01
CA ASP A 27 -21.74 13.66 3.24
C ASP A 27 -21.50 12.15 3.08
N ALA A 28 -22.46 11.44 2.46
CA ALA A 28 -22.33 10.00 2.23
C ALA A 28 -21.21 9.67 1.23
N LEU A 29 -21.01 10.53 0.22
CA LEU A 29 -19.90 10.43 -0.72
C LEU A 29 -18.55 10.69 -0.03
N HIS A 30 -18.46 11.69 0.83
CA HIS A 30 -17.26 11.98 1.61
C HIS A 30 -16.89 10.80 2.52
N ASP A 31 -17.86 10.22 3.22
CA ASP A 31 -17.67 9.04 4.06
C ASP A 31 -17.19 7.83 3.25
N LEU A 32 -17.79 7.60 2.08
CA LEU A 32 -17.40 6.51 1.19
C LEU A 32 -15.95 6.68 0.71
N ILE A 33 -15.58 7.89 0.28
CA ILE A 33 -14.21 8.21 -0.13
C ILE A 33 -13.23 7.98 1.01
N GLY A 34 -13.55 8.46 2.22
CA GLY A 34 -12.71 8.27 3.40
C GLY A 34 -12.47 6.79 3.72
N LYS A 35 -13.53 5.97 3.70
CA LYS A 35 -13.43 4.51 3.90
C LYS A 35 -12.60 3.84 2.81
N ALA A 36 -12.81 4.22 1.54
CA ALA A 36 -12.05 3.68 0.41
C ALA A 36 -10.54 4.00 0.53
N GLN A 37 -10.20 5.25 0.87
CA GLN A 37 -8.80 5.67 1.09
C GLN A 37 -8.14 4.90 2.24
N ALA A 38 -8.86 4.70 3.36
CA ALA A 38 -8.37 3.92 4.48
C ALA A 38 -8.07 2.45 4.08
N LEU A 39 -9.00 1.82 3.33
CA LEU A 39 -8.80 0.46 2.82
C LEU A 39 -7.62 0.35 1.86
N LEU A 40 -7.45 1.30 0.94
CA LEU A 40 -6.32 1.31 0.02
C LEU A 40 -4.99 1.46 0.77
N THR A 41 -4.94 2.35 1.77
CA THR A 41 -3.78 2.56 2.63
C THR A 41 -3.44 1.28 3.41
N GLN A 42 -4.44 0.60 3.97
CA GLN A 42 -4.25 -0.66 4.68
C GLN A 42 -3.69 -1.75 3.75
N ARG A 43 -4.24 -1.89 2.53
CA ARG A 43 -3.77 -2.85 1.53
C ARG A 43 -2.34 -2.55 1.06
N GLU A 44 -2.00 -1.27 0.90
CA GLU A 44 -0.63 -0.86 0.58
C GLU A 44 0.35 -1.26 1.70
N ASN A 45 -0.01 -0.99 2.95
CA ASN A 45 0.81 -1.35 4.11
C ASN A 45 0.97 -2.87 4.26
N SER A 46 -0.08 -3.66 3.99
CA SER A 46 0.02 -5.12 3.97
C SER A 46 1.02 -5.59 2.93
N ARG A 47 0.88 -5.11 1.68
CA ARG A 47 1.80 -5.45 0.59
C ARG A 47 3.25 -5.08 0.91
N LYS A 48 3.49 -3.93 1.55
CA LYS A 48 4.84 -3.53 2.02
C LYS A 48 5.39 -4.50 3.06
N ARG A 49 4.59 -4.88 4.06
CA ARG A 49 5.00 -5.84 5.10
C ARG A 49 5.30 -7.21 4.51
N GLU A 50 4.46 -7.70 3.62
CA GLU A 50 4.66 -8.97 2.92
C GLU A 50 5.93 -8.95 2.05
N ALA A 51 6.18 -7.86 1.33
CA ALA A 51 7.40 -7.69 0.55
C ALA A 51 8.64 -7.69 1.45
N ILE A 52 8.63 -6.95 2.56
CA ILE A 52 9.71 -6.95 3.55
C ILE A 52 9.98 -8.35 4.09
N PHE A 53 8.92 -9.09 4.43
CA PHE A 53 9.04 -10.47 4.90
C PHE A 53 9.70 -11.37 3.84
N LYS A 54 9.22 -11.32 2.59
CA LYS A 54 9.80 -12.09 1.48
C LYS A 54 11.27 -11.73 1.24
N ILE A 55 11.63 -10.45 1.31
CA ILE A 55 13.02 -9.99 1.17
C ILE A 55 13.90 -10.58 2.29
N LYS A 56 13.44 -10.53 3.55
CA LYS A 56 14.18 -11.09 4.69
C LYS A 56 14.34 -12.60 4.59
N GLU A 57 13.30 -13.32 4.21
CA GLU A 57 13.34 -14.77 4.01
C GLU A 57 14.36 -15.14 2.91
N LEU A 58 14.31 -14.43 1.78
CA LEU A 58 15.26 -14.65 0.69
C LEU A 58 16.70 -14.35 1.12
N ALA A 59 16.94 -13.22 1.79
CA ALA A 59 18.25 -12.86 2.31
C ALA A 59 18.81 -13.92 3.26
N LYS A 60 17.99 -14.39 4.21
CA LYS A 60 18.36 -15.43 5.15
C LYS A 60 18.69 -16.75 4.45
N ALA A 61 17.95 -17.12 3.41
CA ALA A 61 18.24 -18.31 2.60
C ALA A 61 19.62 -18.23 1.90
N HIS A 62 20.09 -17.01 1.62
CA HIS A 62 21.43 -16.73 1.08
C HIS A 62 22.48 -16.42 2.17
N GLY A 63 22.17 -16.61 3.45
CA GLY A 63 23.09 -16.37 4.56
C GLY A 63 23.33 -14.90 4.90
N LEU A 64 22.48 -14.00 4.41
CA LEU A 64 22.53 -12.56 4.70
C LEU A 64 21.52 -12.20 5.79
N ASP A 65 21.97 -11.49 6.82
CA ASP A 65 21.07 -10.88 7.81
C ASP A 65 20.78 -9.42 7.44
N VAL A 66 19.52 -9.14 7.07
CA VAL A 66 19.11 -7.85 6.50
C VAL A 66 18.17 -7.12 7.46
N THR A 67 18.65 -5.98 7.95
CA THR A 67 17.85 -5.01 8.72
C THR A 67 17.35 -3.90 7.78
N ILE A 68 16.04 -3.67 7.77
CA ILE A 68 15.40 -2.60 6.99
C ILE A 68 15.08 -1.46 7.94
N GLU A 69 15.85 -0.37 7.86
CA GLU A 69 15.59 0.84 8.65
C GLU A 69 14.42 1.65 8.08
N PRO A 70 13.57 2.25 8.93
CA PRO A 70 12.58 3.21 8.46
C PRO A 70 13.29 4.44 7.86
N THR A 71 12.82 4.91 6.71
CA THR A 71 13.32 6.13 6.10
C THR A 71 13.16 7.28 7.10
N LYS A 72 14.27 7.83 7.60
CA LYS A 72 14.25 8.98 8.51
C LYS A 72 13.46 10.10 7.84
N ARG A 73 12.30 10.46 8.40
CA ARG A 73 11.60 11.70 8.02
C ARG A 73 12.51 12.84 8.44
N GLY A 74 13.32 13.34 7.49
CA GLY A 74 14.21 14.47 7.74
C GLY A 74 13.39 15.60 8.33
N ARG A 75 13.67 15.96 9.59
CA ARG A 75 13.19 17.23 10.13
C ARG A 75 13.88 18.28 9.29
N GLY A 76 13.11 18.91 8.39
CA GLY A 76 13.61 19.98 7.53
C GLY A 76 14.38 21.00 8.36
N ARG A 77 15.50 21.46 7.80
CA ARG A 77 16.35 22.52 8.33
C ARG A 77 15.46 23.66 8.88
N PRO A 78 15.67 24.15 10.11
CA PRO A 78 14.91 25.29 10.61
C PRO A 78 15.09 26.46 9.64
N ARG A 79 13.98 27.11 9.27
CA ARG A 79 14.02 28.36 8.50
C ARG A 79 14.80 29.38 9.33
N LYS A 80 15.89 29.92 8.78
CA LYS A 80 16.55 31.11 9.35
C LYS A 80 15.48 32.20 9.44
N LYS A 81 15.27 32.76 10.63
CA LYS A 81 14.56 34.03 10.81
C LYS A 81 15.55 35.13 10.46
N ASP A 82 15.18 35.96 9.49
CA ASP A 82 15.70 37.32 9.36
C ASP A 82 14.98 38.24 10.35
#